data_AF-A0A562VAI2-F1
#
_entry.id   AF-A0A562VAI2-F1
#
_cell.length_a   1.000
_cell.length_b   1.000
_cell.length_c   1.000
_cell.angle_alpha   90.00
_cell.angle_beta   90.00
_cell.angle_gamma   90.00
#
_symmetry.space_group_name_H-M   'P 1'
#
loop_
_entity.id
_entity.type
_entity.pdbx_description
1 polymer ?
#
loop_
_entity_poly.entity_id
_entity_poly.type
_entity_poly.pdbx_seq_one_letter_code
_entity_poly.pdbx_strand_id
1 'polypeptide(L)'
;MGRIVRELGEGVTKYYWYPGQKSDWIKTAIAIGAGGLTFALVYLITGNSLIAATVSASVTTGICGAFLGRRDITALEEFHDLAAERRAAMVDSGRAAWRGTVQGFVCAAAAVFVLNMPQIGFLADWALPVVPAVIGALAHTGGMVYERMTRVGRGTTADAGVSKELEPAG
;
A
#
# COMPACT_ATOMS: atom_id res chain seq x y z
N MET A 1 14.42 -5.80 3.79
CA MET A 1 14.63 -5.24 2.43
C MET A 1 15.00 -6.35 1.47
N GLY A 2 14.69 -6.22 0.17
CA GLY A 2 15.20 -7.14 -0.87
C GLY A 2 16.71 -7.00 -1.01
N ARG A 3 17.45 -7.57 -0.06
CA ARG A 3 18.91 -7.56 0.01
C ARG A 3 19.38 -8.69 -0.90
N ILE A 4 19.81 -8.35 -2.11
CA ILE A 4 20.59 -9.31 -2.91
C ILE A 4 22.02 -9.18 -2.42
N VAL A 5 22.42 -10.11 -1.56
CA VAL A 5 23.83 -10.28 -1.21
C VAL A 5 24.50 -10.96 -2.39
N ARG A 6 25.37 -10.24 -3.08
CA ARG A 6 26.34 -10.89 -3.97
C ARG A 6 27.66 -10.96 -3.23
N GLU A 7 28.08 -12.18 -2.94
CA GLU A 7 29.46 -12.47 -2.56
C GLU A 7 30.29 -12.41 -3.84
N LEU A 8 31.15 -11.39 -3.93
CA LEU A 8 32.00 -11.14 -5.11
C LEU A 8 33.38 -11.79 -4.97
N GLY A 9 33.60 -12.62 -3.94
CA GLY A 9 34.86 -13.28 -3.60
C GLY A 9 35.05 -13.36 -2.08
N GLU A 10 36.15 -14.00 -1.63
CA GLU A 10 36.48 -14.18 -0.21
C GLU A 10 36.44 -12.84 0.55
N GLY A 11 35.47 -12.71 1.46
CA GLY A 11 35.38 -11.60 2.41
C GLY A 11 34.72 -10.31 1.92
N VAL A 12 34.32 -10.19 0.64
CA VAL A 12 33.69 -8.97 0.10
C VAL A 12 32.22 -9.18 -0.24
N THR A 13 31.34 -8.73 0.65
CA THR A 13 29.89 -8.66 0.41
C THR A 13 29.50 -7.30 -0.14
N LYS A 14 28.99 -7.24 -1.38
CA LYS A 14 28.46 -6.00 -1.95
C LYS A 14 26.95 -5.95 -1.74
N TYR A 15 26.52 -4.92 -1.01
CA TYR A 15 25.11 -4.67 -0.74
C TYR A 15 24.51 -3.88 -1.90
N TYR A 16 23.78 -4.56 -2.79
CA TYR A 16 22.97 -3.87 -3.80
C TYR A 16 21.65 -3.43 -3.16
N TRP A 17 21.49 -2.12 -3.00
CA TRP A 17 20.27 -1.51 -2.52
C TRP A 17 19.32 -1.32 -3.70
N TYR A 18 18.28 -2.16 -3.79
CA TYR A 18 17.22 -1.98 -4.78
C TYR A 18 16.09 -1.14 -4.17
N PRO A 19 15.61 -0.09 -4.85
CA PRO A 19 14.43 0.64 -4.42
C PRO A 19 13.21 -0.26 -4.63
N GLY A 20 12.86 -1.04 -3.60
CA GLY A 20 11.67 -1.89 -3.57
C GLY A 20 11.92 -3.39 -3.79
N GLN A 21 11.08 -4.23 -3.18
CA GLN A 21 11.07 -5.66 -3.46
C GLN A 21 10.42 -5.91 -4.83
N LYS A 22 10.79 -6.98 -5.55
CA LYS A 22 10.14 -7.35 -6.83
C LYS A 22 8.61 -7.45 -6.70
N SER A 23 8.14 -7.95 -5.57
CA SER A 23 6.70 -8.02 -5.25
C SER A 23 6.03 -6.66 -5.19
N ASP A 24 6.74 -5.60 -4.81
CA ASP A 24 6.19 -4.25 -4.75
C ASP A 24 5.98 -3.70 -6.17
N TRP A 25 6.93 -3.95 -7.08
CA TRP A 25 6.81 -3.57 -8.48
C TRP A 25 5.63 -4.26 -9.19
N ILE A 26 5.38 -5.54 -8.89
CA ILE A 26 4.22 -6.26 -9.41
C ILE A 26 2.92 -5.64 -8.88
N LYS A 27 2.84 -5.34 -7.59
CA LYS A 27 1.66 -4.68 -7.00
C LYS A 27 1.40 -3.31 -7.61
N THR A 28 2.44 -2.53 -7.87
CA THR A 28 2.34 -1.25 -8.59
C THR A 28 1.82 -1.45 -10.00
N ALA A 29 2.34 -2.42 -10.74
CA ALA A 29 1.86 -2.73 -12.10
C ALA A 29 0.39 -3.14 -12.09
N ILE A 30 -0.05 -3.95 -11.11
CA ILE A 30 -1.46 -4.33 -10.94
C ILE A 30 -2.32 -3.10 -10.63
N ALA A 31 -1.87 -2.20 -9.75
CA ALA A 31 -2.63 -1.00 -9.40
C ALA A 31 -2.80 -0.06 -10.61
N ILE A 32 -1.72 0.20 -11.35
CA ILE A 32 -1.77 1.02 -12.58
C ILE A 32 -2.63 0.34 -13.64
N GLY A 33 -2.45 -0.96 -13.85
CA GLY A 33 -3.22 -1.74 -14.83
C GLY A 33 -4.71 -1.75 -14.52
N ALA A 34 -5.10 -1.98 -13.26
CA ALA A 34 -6.49 -1.94 -12.82
C ALA A 34 -7.10 -0.54 -12.98
N GLY A 35 -6.35 0.52 -12.63
CA GLY A 35 -6.77 1.90 -12.86
C GLY A 35 -7.01 2.21 -14.34
N GLY A 36 -6.03 1.90 -15.19
CA GLY A 36 -6.12 2.13 -16.64
C GLY A 36 -7.25 1.34 -17.29
N LEU A 37 -7.43 0.06 -16.93
CA LEU A 37 -8.54 -0.76 -17.40
C LEU A 37 -9.89 -0.19 -16.96
N THR A 38 -10.01 0.22 -15.70
CA THR A 38 -11.23 0.84 -15.18
C THR A 38 -11.54 2.14 -15.92
N PHE A 39 -10.53 2.98 -16.16
CA PHE A 39 -10.69 4.20 -16.95
C PHE A 39 -11.27 3.89 -18.34
N ALA A 40 -10.64 2.96 -19.07
CA ALA A 40 -11.05 2.59 -20.41
C ALA A 40 -12.50 2.09 -20.44
N LEU A 41 -12.86 1.18 -19.53
CA LEU A 41 -14.22 0.63 -19.45
C LEU A 41 -15.27 1.70 -19.12
N VAL A 42 -15.02 2.53 -18.10
CA VAL A 42 -15.96 3.59 -17.70
C VAL A 42 -16.10 4.63 -18.81
N TYR A 43 -14.99 5.01 -19.45
CA TYR A 43 -15.02 5.95 -20.57
C TYR A 43 -15.80 5.40 -21.77
N LEU A 44 -15.58 4.13 -22.13
CA LEU A 44 -16.29 3.49 -23.25
C LEU A 44 -17.80 3.40 -23.02
N ILE A 45 -18.24 3.18 -21.78
CA ILE A 45 -19.66 3.04 -21.45
C ILE A 45 -20.34 4.40 -21.31
N THR A 46 -19.68 5.37 -20.66
CA THR A 46 -20.33 6.64 -20.28
C THR A 46 -20.05 7.78 -21.23
N GLY A 47 -18.97 7.71 -22.03
CA GLY A 47 -18.45 8.84 -22.80
C GLY A 47 -17.96 10.01 -21.95
N ASN A 48 -17.91 9.86 -20.61
CA ASN A 48 -17.62 10.94 -19.69
C ASN A 48 -16.22 10.78 -19.09
N SER A 49 -15.29 11.62 -19.54
CA SER A 49 -13.90 11.60 -19.09
C SER A 49 -13.72 11.97 -17.61
N LEU A 50 -14.57 12.84 -17.04
CA LEU A 50 -14.51 13.21 -15.62
C LEU A 50 -14.87 12.03 -14.72
N ILE A 51 -15.97 11.34 -15.04
CA ILE A 51 -16.40 10.16 -14.27
C ILE A 51 -15.37 9.05 -14.42
N ALA A 52 -14.89 8.80 -15.64
CA ALA A 52 -13.85 7.81 -15.89
C ALA A 52 -12.56 8.11 -15.10
N ALA A 53 -12.10 9.36 -15.12
CA ALA A 53 -10.90 9.81 -14.39
C ALA A 53 -11.07 9.67 -12.87
N THR A 54 -12.21 10.07 -12.33
CA THR A 54 -12.47 10.02 -10.90
C THR A 54 -12.52 8.57 -10.41
N VAL A 55 -13.23 7.70 -11.12
CA VAL A 55 -13.37 6.29 -10.76
C VAL A 55 -12.02 5.56 -10.90
N SER A 56 -11.28 5.78 -11.99
CA SER A 56 -9.99 5.12 -12.20
C SER A 56 -8.93 5.57 -11.17
N ALA A 57 -8.88 6.86 -10.85
CA ALA A 57 -8.00 7.40 -9.83
C ALA A 57 -8.36 6.83 -8.46
N SER A 58 -9.65 6.68 -8.16
CA SER A 58 -10.15 6.07 -6.93
C SER A 58 -9.76 4.60 -6.80
N VAL A 59 -9.88 3.82 -7.88
CA VAL A 59 -9.42 2.41 -7.90
C VAL A 59 -7.91 2.32 -7.67
N THR A 60 -7.14 3.15 -8.37
CA THR A 60 -5.67 3.15 -8.27
C THR A 60 -5.22 3.50 -6.85
N THR A 61 -5.73 4.60 -6.31
CA THR A 61 -5.42 5.07 -4.95
C THR A 61 -5.94 4.11 -3.88
N GLY A 62 -7.10 3.47 -4.10
CA GLY A 62 -7.64 2.45 -3.21
C GLY A 62 -6.76 1.20 -3.13
N ILE A 63 -6.36 0.64 -4.27
CA ILE A 63 -5.47 -0.54 -4.31
C ILE A 63 -4.11 -0.21 -3.68
N CYS A 64 -3.51 0.93 -4.06
CA CYS A 64 -2.25 1.40 -3.48
C CYS A 64 -2.37 1.63 -1.97
N GLY A 65 -3.45 2.28 -1.52
CA GLY A 65 -3.74 2.53 -0.11
C GLY A 65 -3.78 1.22 0.67
N ALA A 66 -4.57 0.25 0.22
CA ALA A 66 -4.65 -1.07 0.87
C ALA A 66 -3.30 -1.78 0.99
N PHE A 67 -2.48 -1.77 -0.07
CA PHE A 67 -1.15 -2.37 -0.02
C PHE A 67 -0.17 -1.63 0.88
N LEU A 68 -0.23 -0.30 0.91
CA LEU A 68 0.58 0.52 1.82
C LEU A 68 0.18 0.26 3.28
N GLY A 69 -1.11 0.27 3.60
CA GLY A 69 -1.59 0.00 4.97
C GLY A 69 -1.11 -1.34 5.52
N ARG A 70 -1.18 -2.41 4.72
CA ARG A 70 -0.66 -3.73 5.09
C ARG A 70 0.86 -3.75 5.31
N ARG A 71 1.59 -2.93 4.56
CA ARG A 71 3.05 -2.80 4.68
C ARG A 71 3.43 -1.98 5.91
N ASP A 72 2.69 -0.91 6.19
CA ASP A 72 2.95 0.00 7.30
C ASP A 72 2.80 -0.71 8.64
N ILE A 73 1.73 -1.51 8.81
CA ILE A 73 1.55 -2.29 10.04
C ILE A 73 2.62 -3.36 10.24
N THR A 74 3.08 -3.99 9.16
CA THR A 74 4.19 -4.97 9.26
C THR A 74 5.49 -4.32 9.71
N ALA A 75 5.72 -3.06 9.35
CA ALA A 75 6.93 -2.33 9.74
C ALA A 75 6.88 -1.82 11.20
N LEU A 76 5.69 -1.66 11.78
CA LEU A 76 5.53 -1.17 13.15
C LEU A 76 5.83 -2.23 14.23
N GLU A 77 5.94 -3.51 13.86
CA GLU A 77 6.09 -4.63 14.80
C GLU A 77 7.53 -5.16 14.90
N GLU A 78 8.48 -4.64 14.12
CA GLU A 78 9.88 -5.14 14.07
C GLU A 78 10.77 -4.61 15.23
N PHE A 79 10.22 -3.87 16.19
CA PHE A 79 10.97 -3.28 17.32
C PHE A 79 11.08 -4.26 18.49
N HIS A 80 12.29 -4.81 18.72
CA HIS A 80 12.55 -5.79 19.79
C HIS A 80 13.73 -5.39 20.72
N ASP A 81 14.37 -4.21 20.56
CA ASP A 81 15.60 -3.85 21.31
C ASP A 81 15.79 -2.34 21.59
N LEU A 82 15.67 -1.94 22.87
CA LEU A 82 15.54 -0.55 23.38
C LEU A 82 16.65 0.46 22.98
N ALA A 83 17.87 0.00 22.72
CA ALA A 83 18.99 0.88 22.33
C ALA A 83 19.17 0.99 20.80
N ALA A 84 18.93 -0.10 20.07
CA ALA A 84 18.84 -0.10 18.61
C ALA A 84 17.54 0.57 18.12
N GLU A 85 16.51 0.57 18.96
CA GLU A 85 15.19 1.13 18.74
C GLU A 85 15.19 2.60 18.39
N ARG A 86 16.04 3.45 18.98
CA ARG A 86 16.03 4.89 18.63
C ARG A 86 16.49 5.15 17.19
N ARG A 87 17.54 4.45 16.74
CA ARG A 87 18.05 4.60 15.37
C ARG A 87 17.13 3.89 14.37
N ALA A 88 16.64 2.70 14.70
CA ALA A 88 15.69 1.97 13.88
C ALA A 88 14.36 2.74 13.75
N ALA A 89 13.83 3.28 14.86
CA ALA A 89 12.61 4.09 14.86
C ALA A 89 12.78 5.40 14.09
N MET A 90 13.95 6.05 14.12
CA MET A 90 14.20 7.22 13.25
C MET A 90 14.21 6.85 11.76
N VAL A 91 14.83 5.72 11.40
CA VAL A 91 14.86 5.24 10.02
C VAL A 91 13.47 4.83 9.54
N ASP A 92 12.71 4.10 10.34
CA ASP A 92 11.37 3.65 9.95
C ASP A 92 10.31 4.75 10.02
N SER A 93 10.42 5.70 10.95
CA SER A 93 9.58 6.91 10.94
C SER A 93 9.88 7.78 9.72
N GLY A 94 11.16 7.93 9.33
CA GLY A 94 11.53 8.59 8.08
C GLY A 94 10.96 7.88 6.84
N ARG A 95 10.93 6.55 6.83
CA ARG A 95 10.34 5.76 5.73
C ARG A 95 8.83 5.80 5.71
N ALA A 96 8.17 5.84 6.87
CA ALA A 96 6.74 6.08 6.99
C ALA A 96 6.39 7.49 6.51
N ALA A 97 7.12 8.51 6.94
CA ALA A 97 6.96 9.89 6.50
C ALA A 97 7.14 10.01 4.97
N TRP A 98 8.17 9.38 4.40
CA TRP A 98 8.37 9.36 2.94
C TRP A 98 7.20 8.73 2.20
N ARG A 99 6.69 7.57 2.66
CA ARG A 99 5.50 6.93 2.07
C ARG A 99 4.28 7.83 2.17
N GLY A 100 4.07 8.49 3.32
CA GLY A 100 3.01 9.48 3.51
C GLY A 100 3.11 10.65 2.53
N THR A 101 4.32 11.20 2.34
CA THR A 101 4.57 12.28 1.37
C THR A 101 4.28 11.84 -0.06
N VAL A 102 4.74 10.64 -0.45
CA VAL A 102 4.48 10.09 -1.80
C VAL A 102 2.98 9.83 -1.99
N GLN A 103 2.28 9.29 -0.99
CA GLN A 103 0.84 9.09 -1.04
C GLN A 103 0.09 10.42 -1.17
N GLY A 104 0.50 11.45 -0.42
CA GLY A 104 -0.04 12.80 -0.53
C GLY A 104 0.17 13.41 -1.91
N PHE A 105 1.36 13.24 -2.49
CA PHE A 105 1.67 13.70 -3.85
C PHE A 105 0.78 13.00 -4.90
N VAL A 106 0.58 11.68 -4.78
CA VAL A 106 -0.31 10.93 -5.68
C VAL A 106 -1.76 11.39 -5.54
N CYS A 107 -2.23 11.66 -4.32
CA CYS A 107 -3.58 12.19 -4.10
C CYS A 107 -3.75 13.58 -4.72
N ALA A 108 -2.75 14.47 -4.56
CA ALA A 108 -2.76 15.79 -5.18
C ALA A 108 -2.71 15.69 -6.72
N ALA A 109 -1.88 14.81 -7.27
CA ALA A 109 -1.81 14.57 -8.71
C ALA A 109 -3.14 14.03 -9.26
N ALA A 110 -3.81 13.13 -8.52
CA ALA A 110 -5.15 12.65 -8.88
C ALA A 110 -6.19 13.78 -8.88
N ALA A 111 -6.17 14.66 -7.88
CA ALA A 111 -7.06 15.82 -7.84
C ALA A 111 -6.83 16.75 -9.04
N VAL A 112 -5.57 17.06 -9.36
CA VAL A 112 -5.21 17.86 -10.54
C VAL A 112 -5.66 17.17 -11.83
N PHE A 113 -5.52 15.85 -11.94
CA PHE A 113 -5.97 15.10 -13.10
C PHE A 113 -7.48 15.19 -13.30
N VAL A 114 -8.26 15.07 -12.22
CA VAL A 114 -9.73 15.21 -12.26
C VAL A 114 -10.14 16.64 -12.60
N LEU A 115 -9.49 17.66 -12.01
CA LEU A 115 -9.78 19.07 -12.25
C LEU A 115 -9.50 19.54 -13.69
N ASN A 116 -8.61 18.87 -14.42
CA ASN A 116 -8.32 19.20 -15.81
C ASN A 116 -9.31 18.58 -16.81
N MET A 117 -10.38 17.92 -16.35
CA MET A 117 -11.40 17.35 -17.22
C MET A 117 -12.43 18.42 -17.66
N PRO A 118 -12.99 18.35 -18.89
CA PRO A 118 -13.77 19.43 -19.51
C PRO A 118 -15.20 19.60 -18.98
N GLN A 119 -15.40 19.54 -17.66
CA GLN A 119 -16.70 19.60 -17.01
C GLN A 119 -16.72 20.76 -16.01
N ILE A 120 -17.86 21.45 -15.90
CA ILE A 120 -17.99 22.65 -15.07
C ILE A 120 -19.16 22.44 -14.10
N GLY A 121 -18.94 22.69 -12.81
CA GLY A 121 -19.99 22.61 -11.81
C GLY A 121 -19.47 22.29 -10.41
N PHE A 122 -20.18 22.73 -9.39
CA PHE A 122 -19.75 22.65 -7.99
C PHE A 122 -19.25 21.25 -7.58
N LEU A 123 -19.96 20.18 -7.96
CA LEU A 123 -19.56 18.80 -7.65
C LEU A 123 -18.29 18.38 -8.39
N ALA A 124 -18.11 18.80 -9.65
CA ALA A 124 -16.92 18.52 -10.44
C ALA A 124 -15.69 19.26 -9.93
N ASP A 125 -15.88 20.49 -9.44
CA ASP A 125 -14.79 21.37 -9.01
C ASP A 125 -14.35 21.09 -7.55
N TRP A 126 -15.29 20.66 -6.68
CA TRP A 126 -15.02 20.53 -5.25
C TRP A 126 -15.07 19.11 -4.71
N ALA A 127 -16.04 18.30 -5.15
CA ALA A 127 -16.26 16.98 -4.55
C ALA A 127 -15.43 15.90 -5.24
N LEU A 128 -15.55 15.78 -6.57
CA LEU A 128 -14.94 14.71 -7.34
C LEU A 128 -13.41 14.64 -7.26
N PRO A 129 -12.65 15.76 -7.20
CA PRO A 129 -11.20 15.71 -7.04
C PRO A 129 -10.75 15.14 -5.68
N VAL A 130 -11.61 15.22 -4.66
CA VAL A 130 -11.32 14.75 -3.29
C VAL A 130 -11.62 13.25 -3.13
N VAL A 131 -12.54 12.71 -3.93
CA VAL A 131 -12.99 11.31 -3.83
C VAL A 131 -11.84 10.29 -3.88
N PRO A 132 -10.86 10.37 -4.81
CA PRO A 132 -9.75 9.43 -4.84
C PRO A 132 -8.92 9.44 -3.55
N ALA A 133 -8.67 10.62 -2.97
CA ALA A 133 -7.89 10.74 -1.74
C ALA A 133 -8.61 10.09 -0.55
N VAL A 134 -9.92 10.30 -0.43
CA VAL A 134 -10.75 9.69 0.62
C VAL A 134 -10.74 8.17 0.49
N ILE A 135 -10.95 7.64 -0.72
CA ILE A 135 -10.94 6.20 -0.97
C ILE A 135 -9.55 5.61 -0.67
N GLY A 136 -8.48 6.26 -1.09
CA GLY A 136 -7.12 5.84 -0.77
C GLY A 136 -6.83 5.81 0.73
N ALA A 137 -7.29 6.81 1.49
CA ALA A 137 -7.12 6.87 2.95
C ALA A 137 -7.93 5.78 3.68
N LEU A 138 -9.18 5.56 3.26
CA LEU A 138 -10.02 4.50 3.81
C LEU A 138 -9.43 3.12 3.51
N ALA A 139 -8.96 2.90 2.28
CA ALA A 139 -8.33 1.65 1.89
C ALA A 139 -7.02 1.41 2.65
N HIS A 140 -6.22 2.45 2.88
CA HIS A 140 -5.03 2.37 3.72
C HIS A 140 -5.39 1.92 5.14
N THR A 141 -6.36 2.58 5.77
CA THR A 141 -6.83 2.23 7.11
C THR A 141 -7.38 0.81 7.17
N GLY A 142 -8.22 0.43 6.20
CA GLY A 142 -8.76 -0.92 6.06
C GLY A 142 -7.67 -1.97 5.87
N GLY A 143 -6.62 -1.67 5.10
CA GLY A 143 -5.46 -2.53 4.92
C GLY A 143 -4.71 -2.82 6.23
N MET A 144 -4.53 -1.80 7.07
CA MET A 144 -3.95 -1.99 8.40
C MET A 144 -4.81 -2.89 9.29
N VAL A 145 -6.13 -2.65 9.33
CA VAL A 145 -7.08 -3.43 10.13
C VAL A 145 -7.14 -4.88 9.65
N TYR A 146 -7.22 -5.10 8.34
CA TYR A 146 -7.26 -6.44 7.74
C TYR A 146 -6.03 -7.27 8.11
N GLU A 147 -4.83 -6.68 8.01
CA GLU A 147 -3.60 -7.38 8.35
C GLU A 147 -3.51 -7.68 9.85
N ARG A 148 -4.00 -6.79 10.73
CA ARG A 148 -4.13 -7.09 12.16
C ARG A 148 -5.06 -8.27 12.42
N MET A 149 -6.26 -8.27 11.82
CA MET A 149 -7.26 -9.33 12.02
C MET A 149 -6.77 -10.69 11.50
N THR A 150 -6.16 -10.72 10.32
CA THR A 150 -5.63 -11.97 9.75
C THR A 150 -4.50 -12.57 10.60
N ARG A 151 -3.72 -11.74 11.29
CA ARG A 151 -2.69 -12.21 12.23
C ARG A 151 -3.28 -12.80 13.50
N VAL A 152 -4.27 -12.14 14.11
CA VAL A 152 -5.00 -12.69 15.27
C VAL A 152 -5.62 -14.04 14.92
N GLY A 153 -6.23 -14.16 13.73
CA GLY A 153 -6.77 -15.43 13.24
C GLY A 153 -5.70 -16.53 13.09
N ARG A 154 -4.52 -16.19 12.56
CA ARG A 154 -3.40 -17.13 12.42
C ARG A 154 -2.81 -17.56 13.77
N GLY A 155 -2.68 -16.65 14.73
CA GLY A 155 -2.21 -16.95 16.08
C GLY A 155 -3.15 -17.94 16.80
N THR A 156 -4.45 -17.72 16.68
CA THR A 156 -5.48 -18.61 17.25
C THR A 156 -5.41 -20.04 16.68
N THR A 157 -5.15 -20.18 15.38
CA THR A 157 -4.98 -21.51 14.75
C THR A 157 -3.66 -22.20 15.12
N ALA A 158 -2.61 -21.44 15.39
CA ALA A 158 -1.32 -22.00 15.81
C ALA A 158 -1.40 -22.58 17.24
N ASP A 159 -2.05 -21.86 18.17
CA ASP A 159 -2.27 -22.33 19.55
C ASP A 159 -3.22 -23.55 19.61
N ALA A 160 -4.19 -23.63 18.69
CA ALA A 160 -5.07 -24.80 18.54
C ALA A 160 -4.37 -26.05 17.97
N GLY A 161 -3.25 -25.88 17.27
CA GLY A 161 -2.43 -26.98 16.77
C GLY A 161 -1.53 -27.58 17.85
N VAL A 162 -0.89 -26.71 18.65
CA VAL A 162 -0.01 -27.12 19.77
C VAL A 162 -0.78 -27.88 20.85
N SER A 163 -2.04 -27.53 21.09
CA SER A 163 -2.89 -28.20 22.08
C SER A 163 -3.33 -29.61 21.68
N LYS A 164 -3.38 -29.93 20.37
CA LYS A 164 -3.69 -31.30 19.90
C LYS A 164 -2.51 -32.26 19.93
N GLU A 165 -1.28 -31.77 19.87
CA GLU A 165 -0.07 -32.61 20.00
C GLU A 165 0.25 -33.02 21.45
N LEU A 166 -0.43 -32.41 22.43
CA LEU A 166 -0.24 -32.68 23.86
C LEU A 166 -1.30 -33.61 24.46
N GLU A 167 -2.23 -34.16 23.67
CA GLU A 167 -3.06 -35.28 24.13
C GLU A 167 -2.19 -36.54 24.25
N PRO A 168 -2.00 -37.12 25.46
CA PRO A 168 -1.31 -38.39 25.57
C PRO A 168 -2.16 -39.45 24.86
N ALA A 169 -1.57 -40.12 23.88
CA ALA A 169 -2.16 -41.29 23.24
C ALA A 169 -2.45 -42.34 24.31
N GLY A 170 -3.74 -42.48 24.65
CA GLY A 170 -4.25 -43.53 25.55
C GLY A 170 -4.35 -44.88 24.86
#